data_AF-A0A1Q7JEQ8-F1
#
_entry.id   AF-A0A1Q7JEQ8-F1
#
_cell.length_a   1.000
_cell.length_b   1.000
_cell.length_c   1.000
_cell.angle_alpha   90.00
_cell.angle_beta   90.00
_cell.angle_gamma   90.00
#
_symmetry.space_group_name_H-M   'P 1'
#
loop_
_entity.id
_entity.type
_entity.pdbx_description
1 polymer ?
#
loop_
_entity_poly.entity_id
_entity_poly.type
_entity_poly.pdbx_seq_one_letter_code
_entity_poly.pdbx_strand_id
1 'polypeptide(L)'
;MVHAIALAVALHLSNAASVPVPTIAKAQAEVVRVYRDIGVDVEWSQPGVLRGDQPQSIHVVVIPYETGDLQQRPKTVMGAATRTPHGTRVAYVFYRRVEAEAAQYDVSPAFVLACAIAHEVGHLLLPDGFQSGHSRAGLMRACWDRDDFRRADMGQLRFLPEQALLIRARLTP
;
A
#
# COMPACT_ATOMS: atom_id res chain seq x y z
N MET A 1 1.22 13.82 31.81
CA MET A 1 1.55 14.03 30.37
C MET A 1 1.15 12.78 29.62
N VAL A 2 0.03 12.84 28.90
CA VAL A 2 -0.45 11.72 28.08
C VAL A 2 0.43 11.70 26.84
N HIS A 3 1.26 10.67 26.69
CA HIS A 3 1.84 10.39 25.37
C HIS A 3 0.66 10.00 24.49
N ALA A 4 0.18 10.93 23.67
CA ALA A 4 -0.69 10.57 22.56
C ALA A 4 0.19 9.70 21.64
N ILE A 5 0.07 8.38 21.78
CA ILE A 5 0.69 7.46 20.82
C ILE A 5 -0.11 7.65 19.54
N ALA A 6 0.42 8.44 18.61
CA ALA A 6 -0.10 8.47 17.26
C ALA A 6 -0.01 7.04 16.69
N LEU A 7 -1.08 6.54 16.08
CA LEU A 7 -1.08 5.25 15.40
C LEU A 7 -0.21 5.39 14.15
N ALA A 8 1.04 4.91 14.20
CA ALA A 8 2.04 5.20 13.19
C ALA A 8 2.64 3.92 12.58
N VAL A 9 2.64 3.86 11.25
CA VAL A 9 3.25 2.77 10.47
C VAL A 9 4.52 3.29 9.80
N ALA A 10 5.62 2.56 9.98
CA ALA A 10 6.89 2.86 9.31
C ALA A 10 6.99 2.04 8.02
N LEU A 11 7.16 2.73 6.88
CA LEU A 11 7.32 2.09 5.58
C LEU A 11 8.74 2.27 5.06
N HIS A 12 9.37 1.18 4.61
CA HIS A 12 10.66 1.19 3.93
C HIS A 12 10.47 0.81 2.45
N LEU A 13 10.85 1.70 1.51
CA LEU A 13 10.69 1.44 0.08
C LEU A 13 12.01 1.01 -0.58
N SER A 14 12.00 -0.16 -1.23
CA SER A 14 13.05 -0.64 -2.11
C SER A 14 12.61 -0.52 -3.58
N ASN A 15 13.26 0.33 -4.36
CA ASN A 15 12.94 0.57 -5.77
C ASN A 15 13.81 -0.28 -6.71
N ALA A 16 13.46 -1.55 -6.89
CA ALA A 16 14.15 -2.46 -7.81
C ALA A 16 13.67 -2.34 -9.26
N ALA A 17 12.56 -1.62 -9.51
CA ALA A 17 12.03 -1.36 -10.85
C ALA A 17 12.61 -0.11 -11.52
N SER A 18 13.54 0.61 -10.86
CA SER A 18 14.09 1.88 -11.35
C SER A 18 13.02 2.93 -11.67
N VAL A 19 11.94 2.96 -10.87
CA VAL A 19 10.88 3.97 -10.99
C VAL A 19 11.50 5.37 -10.82
N PRO A 20 11.14 6.37 -11.65
CA PRO A 20 11.66 7.71 -11.50
C PRO A 20 11.42 8.29 -10.09
N VAL A 21 12.43 8.94 -9.51
CA VAL A 21 12.36 9.54 -8.17
C VAL A 21 11.14 10.48 -8.00
N PRO A 22 10.78 11.34 -8.97
CA PRO A 22 9.59 12.17 -8.84
C PRO A 22 8.28 11.36 -8.75
N THR A 23 8.21 10.22 -9.42
CA THR A 23 7.07 9.30 -9.37
C THR A 23 6.98 8.63 -8.01
N ILE A 24 8.10 8.15 -7.46
CA ILE A 24 8.18 7.60 -6.10
C ILE A 24 7.76 8.64 -5.05
N ALA A 25 8.32 9.85 -5.10
CA ALA A 25 8.04 10.89 -4.13
C ALA A 25 6.55 11.28 -4.12
N LYS A 26 5.93 11.41 -5.30
CA LYS A 26 4.49 11.66 -5.43
C LYS A 26 3.67 10.49 -4.88
N ALA A 27 4.04 9.25 -5.21
CA ALA A 27 3.33 8.07 -4.70
C ALA A 27 3.40 7.97 -3.17
N GLN A 28 4.58 8.23 -2.59
CA GLN A 28 4.79 8.24 -1.14
C GLN A 28 3.93 9.29 -0.43
N ALA A 29 3.82 10.50 -0.99
CA ALA A 29 2.97 11.56 -0.46
C ALA A 29 1.48 11.18 -0.49
N GLU A 30 1.02 10.55 -1.58
CA GLU A 30 -0.36 10.08 -1.69
C GLU A 30 -0.69 8.94 -0.72
N VAL A 31 0.23 7.99 -0.50
CA VAL A 31 0.06 6.95 0.53
C VAL A 31 -0.11 7.57 1.92
N VAL A 32 0.72 8.57 2.25
CA VAL A 32 0.59 9.30 3.52
C VAL A 32 -0.78 9.96 3.64
N ARG A 33 -1.28 10.59 2.57
CA ARG A 33 -2.62 11.19 2.56
C ARG A 33 -3.72 10.15 2.78
N VAL A 34 -3.67 9.02 2.08
CA VAL A 34 -4.67 7.94 2.16
C VAL A 34 -4.78 7.35 3.57
N TYR A 35 -3.64 7.13 4.25
CA TYR A 35 -3.66 6.63 5.63
C TYR A 35 -4.04 7.71 6.65
N ARG A 36 -3.62 8.96 6.43
CA ARG A 36 -4.05 10.08 7.27
C ARG A 36 -5.56 10.27 7.25
N ASP A 37 -6.20 10.06 6.09
CA ASP A 37 -7.66 10.12 5.95
C ASP A 37 -8.40 9.11 6.85
N ILE A 38 -7.72 8.07 7.33
CA ILE A 38 -8.24 7.09 8.30
C ILE A 38 -7.63 7.22 9.70
N GLY A 39 -6.90 8.31 9.99
CA GLY A 39 -6.30 8.57 11.29
C GLY A 39 -5.07 7.70 11.60
N VAL A 40 -4.33 7.29 10.57
CA VAL A 40 -3.07 6.56 10.69
C VAL A 40 -1.95 7.40 10.09
N ASP A 41 -0.91 7.65 10.88
CA ASP A 41 0.28 8.32 10.40
C ASP A 41 1.20 7.31 9.68
N VAL A 42 1.78 7.74 8.57
CA VAL A 42 2.75 6.95 7.80
C VAL A 42 4.07 7.70 7.75
N GLU A 43 5.14 7.05 8.18
CA GLU A 43 6.49 7.57 8.11
C GLU A 43 7.31 6.73 7.12
N TRP A 44 7.84 7.39 6.08
CA TRP A 44 8.79 6.77 5.18
C TRP A 44 10.19 6.78 5.79
N SER A 45 10.80 5.61 5.94
CA SER A 45 12.17 5.54 6.46
C SER A 45 13.18 6.05 5.43
N GLN A 46 14.15 6.81 5.92
CA GLN A 46 15.28 7.26 5.11
C GLN A 46 16.25 6.09 4.88
N PRO A 47 16.81 5.94 3.66
CA PRO A 47 17.86 4.96 3.42
C PRO A 47 19.01 5.12 4.42
N GLY A 48 19.42 4.02 5.06
CA GLY A 48 20.54 4.01 6.01
C GLY A 48 20.19 4.40 7.46
N VAL A 49 18.95 4.79 7.75
CA VAL A 49 18.49 5.01 9.13
C VAL A 49 17.80 3.74 9.63
N LEU A 50 18.56 2.88 10.32
CA LEU A 50 17.99 1.75 11.07
C LEU A 50 17.24 2.32 12.29
N ARG A 51 15.95 2.61 12.13
CA ARG A 51 15.09 2.77 13.31
C ARG A 51 14.88 1.37 13.88
N GLY A 52 15.39 1.16 15.10
CA GLY A 52 15.27 -0.09 15.84
C GLY A 52 13.84 -0.60 15.84
N ASP A 53 13.71 -1.93 15.89
CA ASP A 53 12.51 -2.76 15.75
C ASP A 53 11.19 -2.06 16.14
N GLN A 54 10.65 -1.25 15.21
CA GLN A 54 9.34 -0.66 15.36
C GLN A 54 8.34 -1.79 15.08
N PRO A 55 7.45 -2.14 16.02
CA PRO A 55 6.52 -3.26 15.86
C PRO A 55 5.57 -3.11 14.67
N GLN A 56 5.55 -1.93 14.03
CA GLN A 56 4.70 -1.56 12.89
C GLN A 56 5.48 -1.31 11.59
N SER A 57 6.70 -1.84 11.46
CA SER A 57 7.46 -1.73 10.20
C SER A 57 6.91 -2.64 9.09
N ILE A 58 6.89 -2.11 7.85
CA ILE A 58 6.53 -2.82 6.62
C ILE A 58 7.52 -2.45 5.51
N HIS A 59 8.02 -3.45 4.78
CA HIS A 59 8.86 -3.25 3.61
C HIS A 59 8.02 -3.22 2.34
N VAL A 60 8.08 -2.13 1.59
CA VAL A 60 7.49 -2.00 0.27
C VAL A 60 8.58 -2.27 -0.76
N VAL A 61 8.41 -3.27 -1.63
CA VAL A 61 9.39 -3.62 -2.67
C VAL A 61 8.74 -3.46 -4.03
N VAL A 62 9.19 -2.46 -4.78
CA VAL A 62 8.71 -2.20 -6.14
C VAL A 62 9.61 -2.95 -7.11
N ILE A 63 9.06 -3.95 -7.80
CA ILE A 63 9.76 -4.79 -8.77
C ILE A 63 9.12 -4.65 -10.16
N PRO A 64 9.89 -4.84 -11.24
CA PRO A 64 9.37 -4.64 -12.59
C PRO A 64 8.34 -5.71 -13.01
N TYR A 65 8.53 -6.96 -12.60
CA TYR A 65 7.68 -8.11 -12.95
C TYR A 65 7.41 -8.98 -11.73
N GLU A 66 6.37 -9.81 -11.78
CA GLU A 66 6.23 -10.90 -10.80
C GLU A 66 7.33 -11.94 -11.04
N THR A 67 7.95 -12.43 -9.97
CA THR A 67 9.00 -13.44 -10.03
C THR A 67 8.68 -14.60 -9.07
N GLY A 68 9.13 -15.81 -9.42
CA GLY A 68 8.94 -17.01 -8.60
C GLY A 68 7.46 -17.29 -8.31
N ASP A 69 7.16 -17.66 -7.06
CA ASP A 69 5.81 -18.03 -6.60
C ASP A 69 4.76 -16.91 -6.75
N LEU A 70 5.19 -15.65 -6.91
CA LEU A 70 4.29 -14.53 -7.14
C LEU A 70 3.61 -14.59 -8.52
N GLN A 71 4.21 -15.28 -9.50
CA GLN A 71 3.62 -15.49 -10.83
C GLN A 71 2.41 -16.43 -10.80
N GLN A 72 2.34 -17.33 -9.82
CA GLN A 72 1.24 -18.31 -9.71
C GLN A 72 0.01 -17.73 -9.00
N ARG A 73 0.09 -16.51 -8.47
CA ARG A 73 -1.05 -15.83 -7.83
C ARG A 73 -1.98 -15.24 -8.91
N PRO A 74 -3.32 -15.26 -8.70
CA PRO A 74 -4.29 -14.78 -9.68
C PRO A 74 -3.97 -13.38 -10.22
N LYS A 75 -4.20 -13.18 -11.53
CA LYS A 75 -3.81 -12.01 -12.34
C LYS A 75 -4.37 -10.64 -11.90
N THR A 76 -5.10 -10.54 -10.80
CA THR A 76 -5.86 -9.32 -10.44
C THR A 76 -5.15 -8.39 -9.47
N VAL A 77 -3.97 -8.75 -8.95
CA VAL A 77 -3.34 -7.97 -7.86
C VAL A 77 -2.15 -7.17 -8.41
N MET A 78 -2.15 -5.84 -8.27
CA MET A 78 -1.02 -4.98 -8.68
C MET A 78 0.23 -5.19 -7.79
N GLY A 79 0.12 -6.08 -6.81
CA GLY A 79 1.17 -6.43 -5.88
C GLY A 79 0.91 -7.75 -5.16
N ALA A 80 1.61 -7.93 -4.04
CA ALA A 80 1.36 -9.01 -3.12
C ALA A 80 1.83 -8.65 -1.70
N ALA A 81 0.94 -8.79 -0.73
CA ALA A 81 1.27 -8.81 0.68
C ALA A 81 1.72 -10.20 1.14
N THR A 82 2.80 -10.24 1.93
CA THR A 82 3.29 -11.46 2.59
C THR A 82 3.99 -11.17 3.92
N ARG A 83 4.13 -12.21 4.74
CA ARG A 83 4.99 -12.21 5.94
C ARG A 83 6.12 -13.20 5.72
N THR A 84 7.35 -12.78 5.98
CA THR A 84 8.51 -13.68 5.94
C THR A 84 8.43 -14.68 7.10
N PRO A 85 9.19 -15.80 7.06
CA PRO A 85 9.29 -16.72 8.19
C PRO A 85 9.74 -16.05 9.50
N HIS A 86 10.44 -14.93 9.42
CA HIS A 86 10.89 -14.13 10.56
C HIS A 86 9.87 -13.08 11.01
N GLY A 87 8.65 -13.09 10.46
CA GLY A 87 7.57 -12.17 10.83
C GLY A 87 7.60 -10.80 10.14
N THR A 88 8.60 -10.53 9.29
CA THR A 88 8.71 -9.28 8.54
C THR A 88 7.56 -9.16 7.55
N ARG A 89 6.82 -8.05 7.60
CA ARG A 89 5.77 -7.73 6.62
C ARG A 89 6.37 -7.14 5.36
N VAL A 90 6.03 -7.70 4.21
CA VAL A 90 6.51 -7.25 2.90
C VAL A 90 5.33 -7.06 1.95
N ALA A 91 5.25 -5.89 1.33
CA ALA A 91 4.33 -5.54 0.26
C ALA A 91 5.12 -5.42 -1.05
N TYR A 92 4.92 -6.36 -1.97
CA TYR A 92 5.46 -6.27 -3.32
C TYR A 92 4.53 -5.45 -4.20
N VAL A 93 5.06 -4.63 -5.10
CA VAL A 93 4.28 -3.94 -6.14
C VAL A 93 4.91 -4.19 -7.50
N PHE A 94 4.10 -4.58 -8.48
CA PHE A 94 4.51 -4.94 -9.83
C PHE A 94 4.40 -3.74 -10.76
N TYR A 95 5.50 -3.02 -10.97
CA TYR A 95 5.49 -1.71 -11.60
C TYR A 95 5.01 -1.74 -13.06
N ARG A 96 5.24 -2.82 -13.82
CA ARG A 96 4.69 -2.91 -15.18
C ARG A 96 3.16 -2.96 -15.22
N ARG A 97 2.51 -3.55 -14.22
CA ARG A 97 1.05 -3.48 -14.11
C ARG A 97 0.59 -2.07 -13.82
N VAL A 98 1.31 -1.37 -12.93
CA VAL A 98 1.07 0.06 -12.64
C VAL A 98 1.15 0.90 -13.93
N GLU A 99 2.20 0.70 -14.74
CA GLU A 99 2.35 1.40 -16.02
C GLU A 99 1.24 1.07 -17.02
N ALA A 100 0.88 -0.21 -17.15
CA ALA A 100 -0.19 -0.65 -18.05
C ALA A 100 -1.55 -0.05 -17.66
N GLU A 101 -1.87 -0.03 -16.38
CA GLU A 101 -3.12 0.52 -15.84
C GLU A 101 -3.17 2.04 -15.97
N ALA A 102 -2.05 2.71 -15.68
CA ALA A 102 -1.91 4.15 -15.88
C ALA A 102 -2.12 4.53 -17.36
N ALA A 103 -1.55 3.77 -18.29
CA ALA A 103 -1.73 3.98 -19.72
C ALA A 103 -3.16 3.66 -20.19
N GLN A 104 -3.76 2.56 -19.71
CA GLN A 104 -5.12 2.13 -20.07
C GLN A 104 -6.18 3.16 -19.66
N TYR A 105 -6.00 3.77 -18.49
CA TYR A 105 -6.96 4.70 -17.92
C TYR A 105 -6.61 6.17 -18.06
N ASP A 106 -5.45 6.48 -18.67
CA ASP A 106 -4.93 7.84 -18.86
C ASP A 106 -4.82 8.61 -17.54
N VAL A 107 -4.13 7.99 -16.57
CA VAL A 107 -3.91 8.55 -15.22
C VAL A 107 -2.44 8.52 -14.85
N SER A 108 -2.06 9.27 -13.81
CA SER A 108 -0.66 9.33 -13.38
C SER A 108 -0.14 7.98 -12.88
N PRO A 109 1.01 7.48 -13.36
CA PRO A 109 1.65 6.28 -12.80
C PRO A 109 1.98 6.41 -11.31
N ALA A 110 2.29 7.62 -10.83
CA ALA A 110 2.54 7.86 -9.41
C ALA A 110 1.29 7.59 -8.56
N PHE A 111 0.12 7.91 -9.11
CA PHE A 111 -1.15 7.73 -8.45
C PHE A 111 -1.56 6.25 -8.39
N VAL A 112 -1.43 5.54 -9.50
CA VAL A 112 -1.67 4.08 -9.56
C VAL A 112 -0.70 3.35 -8.62
N LEU A 113 0.58 3.78 -8.59
CA LEU A 113 1.58 3.25 -7.67
C LEU A 113 1.17 3.47 -6.20
N ALA A 114 0.70 4.66 -5.85
CA ALA A 114 0.23 4.96 -4.50
C ALA A 114 -0.94 4.05 -4.09
N CYS A 115 -1.90 3.84 -4.99
CA CYS A 115 -3.04 2.96 -4.75
C CYS A 115 -2.60 1.52 -4.53
N ALA A 116 -1.71 1.00 -5.39
CA ALA A 116 -1.16 -0.33 -5.25
C ALA A 116 -0.43 -0.49 -3.90
N ILE A 117 0.44 0.45 -3.53
CA ILE A 117 1.14 0.41 -2.24
C ILE A 117 0.13 0.42 -1.07
N ALA A 118 -0.82 1.35 -1.07
CA ALA A 118 -1.78 1.47 0.03
C ALA A 118 -2.70 0.23 0.13
N HIS A 119 -3.05 -0.38 -0.99
CA HIS A 119 -3.79 -1.64 -1.04
C HIS A 119 -2.99 -2.79 -0.41
N GLU A 120 -1.74 -3.00 -0.82
CA GLU A 120 -0.90 -4.07 -0.28
C GLU A 120 -0.53 -3.87 1.20
N VAL A 121 -0.28 -2.62 1.61
CA VAL A 121 -0.09 -2.30 3.03
C VAL A 121 -1.40 -2.53 3.80
N GLY A 122 -2.56 -2.24 3.19
CA GLY A 122 -3.88 -2.54 3.74
C GLY A 122 -4.06 -4.02 4.07
N HIS A 123 -3.69 -4.92 3.16
CA HIS A 123 -3.68 -6.38 3.40
C HIS A 123 -2.85 -6.78 4.61
N LEU A 124 -1.73 -6.09 4.87
CA LEU A 124 -0.83 -6.41 5.98
C LEU A 124 -1.32 -5.88 7.35
N LEU A 125 -2.26 -4.94 7.33
CA LEU A 125 -2.82 -4.27 8.50
C LEU A 125 -4.25 -4.73 8.83
N LEU A 126 -5.01 -5.20 7.85
CA LEU A 126 -6.31 -5.82 8.08
C LEU A 126 -6.15 -7.23 8.68
N PRO A 127 -7.10 -7.69 9.50
CA PRO A 127 -7.06 -9.03 10.07
C PRO A 127 -7.20 -10.10 8.99
N ASP A 128 -6.51 -11.23 9.22
CA ASP A 128 -6.58 -12.40 8.34
C ASP A 128 -8.05 -12.86 8.19
N GLY A 129 -8.49 -13.12 6.96
CA GLY A 129 -9.85 -13.59 6.66
C GLY A 129 -10.90 -12.51 6.44
N PHE A 130 -10.57 -11.21 6.47
CA PHE A 130 -11.48 -10.16 6.04
C PHE A 130 -11.86 -10.33 4.55
N GLN A 131 -13.07 -10.83 4.25
CA GLN A 131 -13.68 -10.94 2.91
C GLN A 131 -12.73 -11.35 1.75
N SER A 132 -11.86 -12.35 1.93
CA SER A 132 -10.83 -12.78 0.95
C SER A 132 -9.67 -11.78 0.69
N GLY A 133 -9.51 -10.79 1.57
CA GLY A 133 -8.56 -9.68 1.44
C GLY A 133 -9.10 -8.51 0.62
N HIS A 134 -10.19 -8.70 -0.14
CA HIS A 134 -10.73 -7.69 -1.03
C HIS A 134 -12.17 -7.30 -0.65
N SER A 135 -12.55 -6.05 -0.90
CA SER A 135 -13.91 -5.56 -0.75
C SER A 135 -14.60 -5.37 -2.10
N ARG A 136 -15.94 -5.26 -2.10
CA ARG A 136 -16.72 -4.93 -3.30
C ARG A 136 -16.58 -3.46 -3.73
N ALA A 137 -16.07 -2.60 -2.85
CA ALA A 137 -15.94 -1.16 -3.07
C ALA A 137 -14.76 -0.59 -2.27
N GLY A 138 -14.36 0.65 -2.57
CA GLY A 138 -13.26 1.33 -1.87
C GLY A 138 -11.87 0.86 -2.33
N LEU A 139 -10.84 1.23 -1.57
CA LEU A 139 -9.44 0.98 -1.93
C LEU A 139 -9.08 -0.52 -1.97
N MET A 140 -9.69 -1.36 -1.13
CA MET A 140 -9.42 -2.80 -1.11
C MET A 140 -10.16 -3.58 -2.22
N ARG A 141 -10.69 -2.92 -3.25
CA ARG A 141 -11.32 -3.61 -4.38
C ARG A 141 -10.29 -4.42 -5.18
N ALA A 142 -10.64 -5.64 -5.57
CA ALA A 142 -9.74 -6.56 -6.27
C ALA A 142 -9.37 -6.12 -7.69
N CYS A 143 -10.29 -5.42 -8.37
CA CYS A 143 -10.08 -4.91 -9.72
C CYS A 143 -10.47 -3.44 -9.73
N TRP A 144 -9.58 -2.56 -10.17
CA TRP A 144 -9.92 -1.16 -10.38
C TRP A 144 -10.37 -0.91 -11.81
N ASP A 145 -11.43 -0.14 -11.97
CA ASP A 145 -11.89 0.38 -13.25
C ASP A 145 -11.56 1.86 -13.40
N ARG A 146 -11.87 2.42 -14.58
CA ARG A 146 -11.65 3.84 -14.88
C ARG A 146 -12.29 4.76 -13.84
N ASP A 147 -13.48 4.42 -13.38
CA ASP A 147 -14.23 5.27 -12.45
C ASP A 147 -13.63 5.18 -11.04
N ASP A 148 -13.05 4.04 -10.65
CA ASP A 148 -12.21 3.98 -9.46
C ASP A 148 -11.04 4.92 -9.58
N PHE A 149 -10.29 4.90 -10.68
CA PHE A 149 -9.14 5.77 -10.86
C PHE A 149 -9.53 7.26 -10.94
N ARG A 150 -10.67 7.60 -11.53
CA ARG A 150 -11.23 8.96 -11.48
C ARG A 150 -11.60 9.37 -10.06
N ARG A 151 -12.29 8.52 -9.31
CA ARG A 151 -12.57 8.77 -7.88
C ARG A 151 -11.28 8.94 -7.11
N ALA A 152 -10.29 8.13 -7.42
CA ALA A 152 -8.99 8.13 -6.77
C ALA A 152 -8.23 9.45 -7.04
N ASP A 153 -8.22 9.93 -8.29
CA ASP A 153 -7.70 11.25 -8.70
C ASP A 153 -8.43 12.41 -7.98
N MET A 154 -9.74 12.26 -7.74
CA MET A 154 -10.53 13.18 -6.90
C MET A 154 -10.31 12.98 -5.38
N GLY A 155 -9.40 12.10 -4.96
CA GLY A 155 -9.14 11.80 -3.55
C GLY A 155 -10.23 10.98 -2.84
N GLN A 156 -11.10 10.33 -3.59
CA GLN A 156 -12.28 9.58 -3.13
C GLN A 156 -12.09 8.05 -3.12
N LEU A 157 -10.98 7.52 -3.65
CA LEU A 157 -10.64 6.11 -3.43
C LEU A 157 -9.99 5.96 -2.06
N ARG A 158 -10.78 5.50 -1.09
CA ARG A 158 -10.40 5.41 0.33
C ARG A 158 -10.73 4.03 0.87
N PHE A 159 -10.12 3.68 1.99
CA PHE A 159 -10.59 2.56 2.80
C PHE A 159 -12.05 2.79 3.22
N LEU A 160 -12.83 1.72 3.29
CA LEU A 160 -14.17 1.79 3.85
C LEU A 160 -14.11 2.08 5.37
N PRO A 161 -15.15 2.68 5.98
CA PRO A 161 -15.14 2.99 7.41
C PRO A 161 -14.84 1.79 8.32
N GLU A 162 -15.34 0.60 7.96
CA GLU A 162 -15.05 -0.65 8.67
C GLU A 162 -13.57 -1.05 8.57
N GLN A 163 -12.95 -0.88 7.40
CA GLN A 163 -11.53 -1.17 7.19
C GLN A 163 -10.67 -0.19 7.98
N ALA A 164 -11.04 1.09 8.00
CA ALA A 164 -10.38 2.12 8.79
C ALA A 164 -10.38 1.79 10.29
N LEU A 165 -11.51 1.30 10.82
CA LEU A 165 -11.62 0.87 12.22
C LEU A 165 -10.72 -0.32 12.52
N LEU A 166 -10.72 -1.34 11.65
CA LEU A 166 -9.90 -2.54 11.81
C LEU A 166 -8.40 -2.24 11.73
N ILE A 167 -7.99 -1.40 10.77
CA ILE A 167 -6.60 -0.96 10.63
C ILE A 167 -6.17 -0.23 11.91
N ARG A 168 -6.96 0.73 12.41
CA ARG A 168 -6.62 1.43 13.66
C ARG A 168 -6.52 0.47 14.84
N ALA A 169 -7.48 -0.45 14.99
CA ALA A 169 -7.48 -1.44 16.05
C ALA A 169 -6.23 -2.34 16.02
N ARG A 170 -5.71 -2.66 14.82
CA ARG A 170 -4.47 -3.44 14.67
C ARG A 170 -3.22 -2.70 15.16
N LEU A 171 -3.24 -1.38 15.12
CA LEU A 171 -2.12 -0.51 15.46
C LEU A 171 -2.15 -0.04 16.93
N THR A 172 -3.25 -0.25 17.63
CA THR A 172 -3.35 0.00 19.08
C THR A 172 -2.65 -1.14 19.84
N PRO A 173 -1.84 -0.83 20.87
CA PRO A 173 -1.19 -1.84 21.72
C PRO A 173 -2.18 -2.72 22.48
#